data_AF-A0A8J7Y103-F1
#
_entry.id   AF-A0A8J7Y103-F1
#
_cell.length_a   1.000
_cell.length_b   1.000
_cell.length_c   1.000
_cell.angle_alpha   90.00
_cell.angle_beta   90.00
_cell.angle_gamma   90.00
#
_symmetry.space_group_name_H-M   'P 1'
#
loop_
_entity.id
_entity.type
_entity.pdbx_description
1 polymer ?
#
loop_
_entity_poly.entity_id
_entity_poly.type
_entity_poly.pdbx_seq_one_letter_code
_entity_poly.pdbx_strand_id
1 'polypeptide(L)'
;MKEKGWKECLWGGLIVDAGNSVLYKTGDWRSQKPIRDEKKCTDCLQCWIMCPDAAIKVKDGKVVGIDYDYCKGCGICSKVCPFDAIEMKEEGEQ
;
A
#
# COMPACT_ATOMS: atom_id res chain seq x y z
N MET A 1 5.55 -4.89 -15.43
CA MET A 1 4.72 -4.46 -16.58
C MET A 1 5.65 -4.35 -17.78
N LYS A 2 5.29 -4.87 -18.96
CA LYS A 2 6.11 -4.63 -20.16
C LYS A 2 5.86 -3.18 -20.58
N GLU A 3 6.90 -2.36 -20.58
CA GLU A 3 6.78 -0.97 -21.00
C GLU A 3 6.30 -0.93 -22.45
N LYS A 4 5.21 -0.20 -22.70
CA LYS A 4 4.68 -0.01 -24.05
C LYS A 4 5.70 0.79 -24.85
N GLY A 5 6.08 0.28 -26.01
CA GLY A 5 6.92 1.04 -26.94
C GLY A 5 6.18 2.28 -27.46
N TRP A 6 6.91 3.22 -28.06
CA TRP A 6 6.31 4.43 -28.64
C TRP A 6 5.22 4.16 -29.69
N LYS A 7 5.28 3.01 -30.38
CA LYS A 7 4.26 2.55 -31.35
C LYS A 7 2.97 2.04 -30.71
N GLU A 8 3.03 1.67 -29.44
CA GLU A 8 1.91 1.13 -28.65
C GLU A 8 1.24 2.23 -27.81
N CYS A 9 1.80 3.45 -27.81
CA CYS A 9 1.20 4.62 -27.19
C CYS A 9 0.03 5.12 -28.04
N LEU A 10 -1.10 5.39 -27.39
CA LEU A 10 -2.28 5.91 -28.07
C LEU A 10 -2.08 7.38 -28.42
N TRP A 11 -2.71 7.79 -29.53
CA TRP A 11 -2.70 9.17 -29.99
C TRP A 11 -3.13 10.13 -28.87
N GLY A 12 -2.34 11.17 -28.64
CA GLY A 12 -2.62 12.16 -27.60
C GLY A 12 -2.52 11.65 -26.15
N GLY A 13 -1.93 10.48 -25.91
CA GLY A 13 -1.78 9.94 -24.55
C GLY A 13 -3.10 9.48 -23.92
N LEU A 14 -4.06 9.09 -24.76
CA LEU A 14 -5.38 8.63 -24.30
C LEU A 14 -5.27 7.43 -23.35
N ILE A 15 -5.97 7.52 -22.23
CA ILE A 15 -6.16 6.43 -21.28
C ILE A 15 -7.50 5.76 -21.59
N VAL A 16 -7.45 4.56 -22.15
CA VAL A 16 -8.66 3.84 -22.64
C VAL A 16 -9.22 2.83 -21.63
N ASP A 17 -8.39 2.34 -20.72
CA ASP A 17 -8.78 1.35 -19.72
C ASP A 17 -9.07 2.04 -18.38
N ALA A 18 -10.27 1.84 -17.83
CA ALA A 18 -10.64 2.35 -16.52
C ALA A 18 -9.87 1.60 -15.41
N GLY A 19 -9.51 2.31 -14.33
CA GLY A 19 -8.85 1.71 -13.17
C GLY A 19 -7.42 1.21 -13.42
N ASN A 20 -6.77 1.64 -14.50
CA ASN A 20 -5.43 1.16 -14.87
C ASN A 20 -4.29 1.67 -13.97
N SER A 21 -4.57 2.53 -12.98
CA SER A 21 -3.59 2.95 -11.97
C SER A 21 -3.02 1.76 -11.19
N VAL A 22 -3.79 0.68 -11.05
CA VAL A 22 -3.34 -0.58 -10.43
C VAL A 22 -2.18 -1.24 -11.20
N LEU A 23 -1.94 -0.88 -12.45
CA LEU A 23 -0.81 -1.43 -13.21
C LEU A 23 0.54 -0.86 -12.72
N TYR A 24 0.51 0.28 -12.02
CA TYR A 24 1.68 0.97 -11.49
C TYR A 24 1.90 0.59 -10.03
N LYS A 25 2.76 -0.41 -9.80
CA LYS A 25 3.17 -0.83 -8.47
C LYS A 25 4.12 0.21 -7.86
N THR A 26 3.75 0.74 -6.70
CA THR A 26 4.53 1.76 -5.97
C THR A 26 5.33 1.18 -4.80
N GLY A 27 5.35 -0.15 -4.65
CA GLY A 27 6.02 -0.85 -3.57
C GLY A 27 7.53 -0.59 -3.50
N ASP A 28 8.17 -0.40 -4.65
CA ASP A 28 9.62 -0.20 -4.75
C ASP A 28 10.09 1.15 -4.18
N TRP A 29 9.19 2.01 -3.72
CA TRP A 29 9.51 3.34 -3.19
C TRP A 29 9.91 3.31 -1.71
N ARG A 30 9.75 2.16 -1.05
CA ARG A 30 9.98 2.02 0.39
C ARG A 30 11.47 2.05 0.73
N SER A 31 11.81 2.85 1.73
CA SER A 31 13.00 2.61 2.56
C SER A 31 12.67 1.76 3.78
N GLN A 32 11.45 1.93 4.33
CA GLN A 32 10.94 1.19 5.48
C GLN A 32 9.56 0.61 5.17
N LYS A 33 9.21 -0.52 5.80
CA LYS A 33 7.90 -1.17 5.71
C LYS A 33 7.20 -1.25 7.07
N PRO A 34 5.87 -1.07 7.12
CA PRO A 34 5.09 -1.34 8.30
C PRO A 34 4.95 -2.86 8.52
N ILE A 35 5.18 -3.32 9.75
CA ILE A 35 4.90 -4.67 10.24
C ILE A 35 3.81 -4.56 11.31
N ARG A 36 2.73 -5.32 11.12
CA ARG A 36 1.58 -5.33 12.03
C ARG A 36 1.71 -6.45 13.05
N ASP A 37 1.59 -6.12 14.33
CA ASP A 37 1.43 -7.08 15.42
C ASP A 37 -0.06 -7.42 15.60
N GLU A 38 -0.42 -8.66 15.29
CA GLU A 38 -1.81 -9.15 15.39
C GLU A 38 -2.32 -9.23 16.82
N LYS A 39 -1.43 -9.35 17.81
CA LYS A 39 -1.83 -9.46 19.22
C LYS A 39 -2.26 -8.11 19.80
N LYS A 40 -1.70 -7.01 19.29
CA LYS A 40 -2.03 -5.64 19.71
C LYS A 40 -3.13 -5.02 18.86
N CYS A 41 -3.33 -5.51 17.63
CA CYS A 41 -4.32 -4.97 16.71
C CYS A 41 -5.74 -5.28 17.19
N THR A 42 -6.59 -4.25 17.28
CA THR A 42 -8.00 -4.38 17.67
C THR A 42 -8.97 -4.27 16.49
N ASP A 43 -8.46 -4.28 15.25
CA ASP A 43 -9.24 -4.08 14.03
C ASP A 43 -10.06 -2.76 14.00
N CYS A 44 -9.58 -1.70 14.68
CA CYS A 44 -10.26 -0.38 14.69
C CYS A 44 -10.27 0.38 13.35
N LEU A 45 -9.61 -0.16 12.31
CA LEU A 45 -9.53 0.36 10.94
C LEU A 45 -8.98 1.79 10.75
N GLN A 46 -8.41 2.41 11.79
CA GLN A 46 -7.79 3.74 11.69
C GLN A 46 -6.64 3.76 10.68
N CYS A 47 -5.78 2.74 10.68
CA CYS A 47 -4.71 2.61 9.70
C CYS A 47 -5.23 2.45 8.27
N TRP A 48 -6.40 1.84 8.08
CA TRP A 48 -7.02 1.61 6.78
C TRP A 48 -7.56 2.92 6.19
N ILE A 49 -8.39 3.65 6.94
CA ILE A 49 -9.00 4.90 6.46
C ILE A 49 -7.95 6.00 6.23
N MET A 50 -6.85 5.98 6.98
CA MET A 50 -5.79 6.98 6.88
C MET A 50 -4.71 6.63 5.85
N CYS A 51 -4.77 5.44 5.22
CA CYS A 51 -3.77 5.06 4.23
C CYS A 51 -4.02 5.78 2.90
N PRO A 52 -3.11 6.67 2.45
CA PRO A 52 -3.33 7.46 1.23
C PRO A 52 -3.27 6.62 -0.05
N ASP A 53 -2.63 5.46 0.00
CA ASP A 53 -2.42 4.56 -1.15
C ASP A 53 -3.31 3.31 -1.09
N ALA A 54 -4.30 3.26 -0.20
CA ALA A 54 -5.20 2.11 -0.01
C ALA A 54 -4.46 0.76 0.17
N ALA A 55 -3.26 0.79 0.74
CA ALA A 55 -2.41 -0.39 0.88
C ALA A 55 -2.75 -1.25 2.10
N ILE A 56 -3.70 -0.89 2.96
CA ILE A 56 -4.13 -1.75 4.07
C ILE A 56 -5.25 -2.68 3.58
N LYS A 57 -5.05 -3.99 3.66
CA LYS A 57 -6.03 -4.99 3.24
C LYS A 57 -7.02 -5.25 4.37
N VAL A 58 -8.31 -5.10 4.09
CA VAL A 58 -9.40 -5.36 5.03
C VAL A 58 -10.32 -6.42 4.45
N LYS A 59 -10.73 -7.38 5.27
CA LYS A 59 -11.73 -8.40 4.94
C LYS A 59 -12.64 -8.63 6.14
N ASP A 60 -13.94 -8.64 5.92
CA ASP A 60 -14.95 -8.88 6.97
C ASP A 60 -14.77 -7.95 8.20
N GLY A 61 -14.42 -6.69 7.94
CA GLY A 61 -14.19 -5.68 8.97
C GLY A 61 -12.86 -5.81 9.74
N LYS A 62 -11.97 -6.72 9.35
CA LYS A 62 -10.67 -6.95 9.99
C LYS A 62 -9.51 -6.60 9.10
N VAL A 63 -8.43 -6.08 9.70
CA VAL A 63 -7.17 -5.89 8.98
C VAL A 63 -6.53 -7.25 8.77
N VAL A 64 -6.37 -7.65 7.50
CA VAL A 64 -5.82 -8.96 7.12
C VAL A 64 -4.39 -8.87 6.60
N GLY A 65 -3.90 -7.67 6.33
CA GLY A 65 -2.51 -7.47 5.90
C GLY A 65 -2.26 -6.13 5.26
N ILE A 66 -1.08 -6.01 4.66
CA ILE A 66 -0.61 -4.81 3.96
C ILE A 66 -0.21 -5.23 2.55
N ASP A 67 -0.62 -4.44 1.56
CA ASP A 67 -0.24 -4.62 0.17
C ASP A 67 1.13 -4.00 -0.10
N TYR A 68 2.17 -4.82 -0.03
CA TYR A 68 3.52 -4.38 -0.33
C TYR A 68 3.78 -4.17 -1.83
N ASP A 69 2.84 -4.47 -2.73
CA ASP A 69 2.96 -4.01 -4.13
C ASP A 69 2.69 -2.50 -4.26
N TYR A 70 1.98 -1.89 -3.31
CA TYR A 70 1.59 -0.46 -3.37
C TYR A 70 2.02 0.35 -2.15
N CYS A 71 2.29 -0.28 -1.01
CA CYS A 71 2.74 0.42 0.19
C CYS A 71 4.03 1.18 -0.09
N LYS A 72 4.02 2.51 0.10
CA LYS A 72 5.21 3.37 -0.07
C LYS A 72 6.04 3.53 1.19
N GLY A 73 5.63 2.94 2.31
CA GLY A 73 6.41 3.01 3.56
C GLY A 73 6.33 4.36 4.27
N CYS A 74 5.27 5.16 4.02
CA CYS A 74 5.15 6.52 4.53
C CYS A 74 4.96 6.64 6.06
N GLY A 75 4.73 5.53 6.78
CA GLY A 75 4.62 5.51 8.24
C GLY A 75 3.31 6.06 8.84
N ILE A 76 2.38 6.60 8.04
CA ILE A 76 1.11 7.17 8.53
C ILE A 76 0.31 6.14 9.35
N CYS A 77 0.23 4.89 8.87
CA CYS A 77 -0.48 3.81 9.54
C CYS A 77 0.10 3.49 10.94
N SER A 78 1.41 3.55 11.10
CA SER A 78 2.09 3.39 12.40
C SER A 78 1.77 4.58 13.31
N LYS A 79 1.94 5.81 12.82
CA LYS A 79 1.70 7.03 13.59
C LYS A 79 0.27 7.19 14.09
N VAL A 80 -0.73 6.74 13.33
CA VAL A 80 -2.14 6.88 13.71
C VAL A 80 -2.66 5.71 14.54
N CYS A 81 -1.88 4.63 14.68
CA CYS A 81 -2.33 3.47 15.45
C CYS A 81 -2.33 3.81 16.95
N PRO A 82 -3.49 3.86 17.63
CA PRO A 82 -3.54 4.21 19.05
C PRO A 82 -3.09 3.07 19.97
N PHE A 83 -2.77 1.90 19.42
CA PHE A 83 -2.40 0.68 20.14
C PHE A 83 -0.95 0.27 19.91
N ASP A 84 -0.17 1.08 19.18
CA ASP A 84 1.21 0.77 18.77
C ASP A 84 1.33 -0.64 18.15
N ALA A 85 0.32 -1.03 17.37
CA ALA A 85 0.22 -2.35 16.74
C ALA A 85 0.93 -2.41 15.38
N ILE A 86 1.55 -1.31 14.94
CA ILE A 86 2.27 -1.23 13.66
C ILE A 86 3.64 -0.60 13.91
N GLU A 87 4.69 -1.34 13.62
CA GLU A 87 6.09 -0.91 13.73
C GLU A 87 6.68 -0.72 12.34
N MET A 88 7.51 0.30 12.14
CA MET A 88 8.24 0.52 10.88
C MET A 88 9.62 -0.16 10.98
N LYS A 89 9.95 -1.03 10.02
CA LYS A 89 11.25 -1.69 9.90
C LYS A 89 11.92 -1.36 8.56
N GLU A 90 13.24 -1.48 8.46
CA GLU A 90 13.96 -1.29 7.19
C GLU A 90 13.52 -2.31 6.13
N GLU A 91 13.49 -1.88 4.87
CA GLU A 91 13.16 -2.74 3.74
C GLU A 91 14.28 -3.77 3.55
N GLY A 92 13.99 -5.04 3.82
CA GLY A 92 14.95 -6.16 3.76
C GLY A 92 15.14 -6.87 5.09
N GLU A 93 14.81 -6.22 6.21
CA GLU A 93 14.75 -6.87 7.52
C GLU A 93 13.43 -7.65 7.69
N GLN A 94 13.48 -8.75 8.44
CA GLN A 94 12.31 -9.55 8.82
C GLN A 94 11.77 -9.10 10.18
#